data_AF-A0A7S0CQS6-F1
#
_entry.id   AF-A0A7S0CQS6-F1
#
_cell.length_a   1.000
_cell.length_b   1.000
_cell.length_c   1.000
_cell.angle_alpha   90.00
_cell.angle_beta   90.00
_cell.angle_gamma   90.00
#
_symmetry.space_group_name_H-M   'P 1'
#
loop_
_entity.id
_entity.type
_entity.pdbx_description
1 polymer ?
#
loop_
_entity_poly.entity_id
_entity_poly.type
_entity_poly.pdbx_seq_one_letter_code
_entity_poly.pdbx_strand_id
1 'polypeptide(L)'
;SKGMRDAVDATGRKVEEIGECYAAGHGYLSTLKCLRRRGRLRDECHLCAAAARSGLLEELKSLRAESLPWGGSTCAYAAKGGHLEVLKWAHENDCPWDELTCANAAM
;
A
#
# COMPACT_ATOMS: atom_id res chain seq x y z
N SER A 1 0.90 -14.51 28.22
CA SER A 1 -0.11 -14.15 27.19
C SER A 1 0.41 -14.40 25.79
N LYS A 2 -0.01 -15.52 25.18
CA LYS A 2 0.49 -16.07 23.90
C LYS A 2 -0.42 -15.65 22.73
N GLY A 3 -0.79 -14.37 22.67
CA GLY A 3 -2.01 -13.94 21.98
C GLY A 3 -1.87 -13.27 20.61
N MET A 4 -0.68 -12.93 20.13
CA MET A 4 -0.55 -12.15 18.88
C MET A 4 0.66 -12.49 18.00
N ARG A 5 1.53 -13.43 18.37
CA ARG A 5 2.73 -13.76 17.57
C ARG A 5 2.42 -14.62 16.33
N ASP A 6 1.20 -15.15 16.23
CA ASP A 6 0.77 -16.05 15.15
C ASP A 6 -0.13 -15.37 14.10
N ALA A 7 -0.04 -14.04 13.94
CA ALA A 7 -0.80 -13.39 12.87
C ALA A 7 -0.30 -13.91 11.52
N VAL A 8 -1.19 -14.58 10.79
CA VAL A 8 -0.98 -15.07 9.43
C VAL A 8 -1.76 -14.19 8.46
N ASP A 9 -1.23 -14.00 7.25
CA ASP A 9 -1.95 -13.33 6.17
C ASP A 9 -2.99 -14.26 5.53
N ALA A 10 -3.75 -13.76 4.55
CA ALA A 10 -4.73 -14.54 3.81
C ALA A 10 -4.13 -15.74 3.03
N THR A 11 -2.81 -15.83 2.93
CA THR A 11 -2.06 -16.92 2.27
C THR A 11 -1.52 -17.95 3.27
N GLY A 12 -1.79 -17.78 4.57
CA GLY A 12 -1.33 -18.67 5.64
C GLY A 12 0.13 -18.46 6.05
N ARG A 13 0.81 -17.43 5.53
CA ARG A 13 2.19 -17.09 5.91
C ARG A 13 2.17 -16.19 7.13
N LYS A 14 3.16 -16.33 8.02
CA LYS A 14 3.30 -15.40 9.15
C LYS A 14 3.52 -13.99 8.62
N VAL A 15 2.71 -13.04 9.08
CA VAL A 15 2.79 -11.62 8.72
C VAL A 15 4.20 -11.08 8.88
N GLU A 16 4.94 -11.61 9.86
CA GLU A 16 6.29 -11.18 10.23
C GLU A 16 7.38 -11.64 9.26
N GLU A 17 7.09 -12.65 8.42
CA GLU A 17 8.00 -13.19 7.40
C GLU A 17 7.74 -12.55 6.01
N ILE A 18 6.64 -11.82 5.86
CA ILE A 18 6.30 -11.11 4.63
C ILE A 18 7.05 -9.79 4.60
N GLY A 19 7.93 -9.63 3.61
CA GLY A 19 8.61 -8.34 3.39
C GLY A 19 7.61 -7.22 3.08
N GLU A 20 7.83 -6.04 3.64
CA GLU A 20 6.97 -4.85 3.44
C GLU A 20 6.79 -4.50 1.96
N CYS A 21 7.87 -4.52 1.17
CA CYS A 21 7.84 -4.27 -0.27
C CYS A 21 6.95 -5.30 -1.00
N TYR A 22 7.01 -6.57 -0.57
CA TYR A 22 6.17 -7.63 -1.14
C TYR A 22 4.70 -7.38 -0.80
N ALA A 23 4.40 -7.07 0.47
CA ALA A 23 3.04 -6.74 0.88
C ALA A 23 2.48 -5.52 0.12
N ALA A 24 3.28 -4.47 -0.07
CA ALA A 24 2.88 -3.29 -0.84
C ALA A 24 2.63 -3.61 -2.32
N GLY A 25 3.56 -4.33 -2.97
CA GLY A 25 3.44 -4.69 -4.38
C GLY A 25 2.27 -5.64 -4.70
N HIS A 26 1.74 -6.34 -3.69
CA HIS A 26 0.56 -7.19 -3.79
C HIS A 26 -0.71 -6.58 -3.17
N GLY A 27 -0.64 -5.36 -2.61
CA GLY A 27 -1.81 -4.68 -2.06
C GLY A 27 -2.30 -5.22 -0.70
N TYR A 28 -1.43 -5.92 0.04
CA TYR A 28 -1.75 -6.51 1.35
C TYR A 28 -1.76 -5.45 2.47
N LEU A 29 -2.69 -4.49 2.37
CA LEU A 29 -2.82 -3.37 3.31
C LEU A 29 -3.02 -3.85 4.75
N SER A 30 -3.79 -4.91 4.97
CA SER A 30 -4.03 -5.48 6.30
C SER A 30 -2.74 -5.95 6.98
N THR A 31 -1.82 -6.55 6.22
CA THR A 31 -0.51 -6.99 6.69
C THR A 31 0.32 -5.78 7.14
N LEU A 32 0.39 -4.73 6.33
CA LEU A 32 1.12 -3.51 6.66
C LEU A 32 0.52 -2.75 7.84
N LYS A 33 -0.82 -2.65 7.94
CA LYS A 33 -1.51 -2.09 9.12
C LYS A 33 -1.22 -2.90 10.38
N CYS A 34 -1.12 -4.23 10.27
CA CYS A 34 -0.73 -5.09 11.39
C CYS A 34 0.71 -4.80 11.84
N LEU A 35 1.64 -4.66 10.89
CA LEU A 35 3.03 -4.29 11.17
C LEU A 35 3.13 -2.90 11.83
N ARG A 36 2.39 -1.89 11.34
CA ARG A 36 2.32 -0.54 11.93
C ARG A 36 1.83 -0.58 13.38
N ARG A 37 0.73 -1.30 13.65
CA ARG A 37 0.19 -1.46 15.01
C ARG A 37 1.20 -2.09 15.99
N ARG A 38 2.09 -2.93 15.50
CA ARG A 38 3.14 -3.59 16.30
C ARG A 38 4.43 -2.78 16.42
N GLY A 39 4.51 -1.60 15.81
CA GLY A 39 5.74 -0.80 15.75
C GLY A 39 6.86 -1.44 14.93
N ARG A 40 6.50 -2.29 13.95
CA ARG A 40 7.44 -3.05 13.12
C ARG A 40 7.50 -2.58 11.66
N LEU A 41 6.66 -1.63 11.28
CA LEU A 41 6.69 -1.04 9.95
C LEU A 41 7.83 -0.03 9.89
N ARG A 42 8.81 -0.27 9.01
CA ARG A 42 9.99 0.60 8.84
C ARG A 42 9.69 1.84 8.04
N ASP A 43 8.85 1.71 7.02
CA ASP A 43 8.49 2.81 6.13
C ASP A 43 6.97 2.81 5.87
N GLU A 44 6.32 3.91 6.25
CA GLU A 44 4.87 4.11 6.14
C GLU A 44 4.42 4.37 4.70
N CYS A 45 5.35 4.67 3.78
CA CYS A 45 5.03 4.88 2.37
C CYS A 45 4.41 3.62 1.71
N HIS A 46 4.71 2.44 2.26
CA HIS A 46 4.14 1.16 1.82
C HIS A 46 2.62 1.08 2.01
N LEU A 47 2.04 1.81 2.97
CA LEU A 47 0.61 1.80 3.21
C LEU A 47 -0.16 2.44 2.05
N CYS A 48 0.30 3.61 1.61
CA CYS A 48 -0.26 4.30 0.45
C CYS A 48 -0.12 3.44 -0.81
N ALA A 49 1.07 2.85 -1.04
CA ALA A 49 1.31 1.95 -2.15
C ALA A 49 0.37 0.72 -2.15
N ALA A 50 0.17 0.08 -0.99
CA ALA A 50 -0.72 -1.07 -0.88
C ALA A 50 -2.19 -0.70 -1.08
N ALA A 51 -2.64 0.41 -0.49
CA ALA A 51 -4.01 0.91 -0.68
C ALA A 51 -4.27 1.24 -2.16
N ALA A 52 -3.30 1.88 -2.82
CA ALA A 52 -3.34 2.19 -4.24
C ALA A 52 -3.39 0.92 -5.11
N ARG A 53 -2.52 -0.06 -4.84
CA ARG A 53 -2.49 -1.36 -5.53
C ARG A 53 -3.79 -2.13 -5.46
N SER A 54 -4.52 -2.00 -4.36
CA SER A 54 -5.79 -2.68 -4.08
C SER A 54 -7.03 -1.87 -4.42
N GLY A 55 -6.87 -0.64 -4.92
CA GLY A 55 -8.00 0.20 -5.33
C GLY A 55 -8.80 0.78 -4.15
N LEU A 56 -8.23 0.81 -2.95
CA LEU A 56 -8.93 1.23 -1.73
C LEU A 56 -8.86 2.77 -1.58
N LEU A 57 -9.65 3.49 -2.37
CA LEU A 57 -9.64 4.96 -2.43
C LEU A 57 -9.88 5.62 -1.07
N GLU A 58 -10.91 5.18 -0.35
CA GLU A 58 -11.28 5.79 0.95
C GLU A 58 -10.21 5.56 2.02
N GLU A 59 -9.56 4.41 1.97
CA GLU A 59 -8.41 4.13 2.84
C GLU A 59 -7.21 4.99 2.47
N LEU A 60 -6.93 5.16 1.18
CA LEU A 60 -5.86 6.04 0.72
C LEU A 60 -6.10 7.49 1.18
N LYS A 61 -7.34 7.98 1.09
CA LYS A 61 -7.75 9.29 1.63
C LYS A 61 -7.52 9.38 3.14
N SER A 62 -7.89 8.36 3.90
CA SER A 62 -7.66 8.31 5.35
C SER A 62 -6.17 8.37 5.70
N LEU A 63 -5.34 7.58 5.01
CA LEU A 63 -3.89 7.58 5.19
C LEU A 63 -3.27 8.96 4.86
N ARG A 64 -3.83 9.66 3.86
CA ARG A 64 -3.42 11.02 3.53
C ARG A 64 -3.87 12.06 4.56
N ALA A 65 -5.03 11.90 5.17
CA ALA A 65 -5.48 12.74 6.28
C ALA A 65 -4.57 12.60 7.51
N GLU A 66 -3.99 11.42 7.73
CA GLU A 66 -2.94 11.18 8.73
C GLU A 66 -1.57 11.79 8.37
N SER A 67 -1.46 12.49 7.24
CA SER A 67 -0.22 13.11 6.74
C SER A 67 0.91 12.10 6.44
N LEU A 68 0.56 10.86 6.09
CA LEU A 68 1.54 9.85 5.70
C LEU A 68 2.19 10.18 4.35
N PRO A 69 3.51 9.94 4.18
CA PRO A 69 4.19 10.25 2.94
C PRO A 69 3.67 9.40 1.77
N TRP A 70 3.74 9.97 0.57
CA TRP A 70 3.56 9.20 -0.66
C TRP A 70 4.74 8.23 -0.82
N GLY A 71 4.47 6.99 -1.18
CA GLY A 71 5.51 6.14 -1.78
C GLY A 71 5.74 6.58 -3.21
N GLY A 72 6.99 6.68 -3.65
CA GLY A 72 7.33 7.07 -5.03
C GLY A 72 6.67 6.20 -6.11
N SER A 73 6.18 5.01 -5.74
CA SER A 73 5.47 4.08 -6.63
C SER A 73 3.96 4.03 -6.41
N THR A 74 3.36 4.92 -5.61
CA THR A 74 1.92 4.84 -5.25
C THR A 74 1.03 4.94 -6.50
N CYS A 75 1.26 5.93 -7.36
CA CYS A 75 0.57 6.06 -8.65
C CYS A 75 0.83 4.84 -9.56
N ALA A 76 2.07 4.38 -9.66
CA ALA A 76 2.42 3.21 -10.45
C ALA A 76 1.69 1.94 -10.00
N TYR A 77 1.48 1.76 -8.69
CA TYR A 77 0.73 0.64 -8.16
C TYR A 77 -0.78 0.74 -8.40
N ALA A 78 -1.37 1.93 -8.33
CA ALA A 78 -2.75 2.15 -8.74
C ALA A 78 -2.95 1.82 -10.23
N ALA A 79 -2.06 2.33 -11.09
CA ALA A 79 -2.04 2.04 -12.52
C ALA A 79 -1.93 0.53 -12.78
N LYS A 80 -0.94 -0.14 -12.16
CA LYS A 80 -0.73 -1.59 -12.31
C LYS A 80 -1.91 -2.42 -11.81
N GLY A 81 -2.72 -1.88 -10.88
CA GLY A 81 -3.95 -2.52 -10.39
C GLY A 81 -5.17 -2.25 -11.27
N GLY A 82 -5.05 -1.41 -12.29
CA GLY A 82 -6.18 -0.96 -13.12
C GLY A 82 -7.12 0.01 -12.40
N HIS A 83 -6.69 0.59 -11.28
CA HIS A 83 -7.53 1.43 -10.42
C HIS A 83 -7.44 2.90 -10.83
N LEU A 84 -8.01 3.25 -11.98
CA LEU A 84 -7.91 4.59 -12.57
C LEU A 84 -8.45 5.71 -11.65
N GLU A 85 -9.54 5.46 -10.91
CA GLU A 85 -10.08 6.46 -9.99
C GLU A 85 -9.14 6.75 -8.82
N VAL A 86 -8.41 5.73 -8.35
CA VAL A 86 -7.36 5.93 -7.33
C VAL A 86 -6.16 6.66 -7.89
N LEU A 87 -5.76 6.34 -9.12
CA LEU A 87 -4.67 7.03 -9.80
C LEU A 87 -4.97 8.51 -10.02
N LYS A 88 -6.17 8.85 -10.53
CA LYS A 88 -6.60 10.24 -10.72
C LYS A 88 -6.58 11.01 -9.41
N TRP A 89 -7.21 10.45 -8.37
CA TRP A 89 -7.27 11.11 -7.07
C TRP A 89 -5.87 11.30 -6.48
N ALA A 90 -4.99 10.30 -6.55
CA ALA A 90 -3.63 10.42 -6.05
C ALA A 90 -2.85 11.52 -6.81
N HIS A 91 -2.98 11.57 -8.13
CA HIS A 91 -2.35 12.60 -8.96
C HIS A 91 -2.83 14.02 -8.64
N GLU A 92 -4.14 14.20 -8.46
CA GLU A 92 -4.74 15.49 -8.03
C GLU A 92 -4.30 15.94 -6.63
N ASN A 93 -3.75 15.03 -5.82
CA ASN A 93 -3.25 15.29 -4.47
C ASN A 93 -1.71 15.24 -4.39
N ASP A 94 -1.05 15.65 -5.47
CA ASP A 94 0.40 15.80 -5.58
C ASP A 94 1.19 14.48 -5.37
N CYS A 95 0.57 13.33 -5.59
CA CYS A 95 1.30 12.08 -5.62
C CYS A 95 2.21 12.07 -6.87
N PRO A 96 3.53 11.86 -6.70
CA PRO A 96 4.42 11.78 -7.85
C PRO A 96 4.04 10.59 -8.73
N TRP A 97 4.10 10.83 -10.03
CA TRP A 97 4.05 9.83 -11.08
C TRP A 97 5.38 9.82 -11.84
N ASP A 98 5.80 8.63 -12.23
CA ASP A 98 7.03 8.38 -12.95
C ASP A 98 6.72 7.66 -14.27
N GLU A 99 7.75 7.39 -15.08
CA GLU A 99 7.60 6.65 -16.34
C GLU A 99 6.96 5.27 -16.13
N LEU A 100 7.18 4.64 -14.97
CA LEU A 100 6.56 3.38 -14.59
C LEU A 100 5.05 3.51 -14.41
N THR A 101 4.56 4.66 -13.98
CA THR A 101 3.12 4.93 -13.87
C THR A 101 2.46 4.84 -15.24
N CYS A 102 3.02 5.51 -16.24
CA CYS A 102 2.50 5.47 -17.61
C CYS A 102 2.61 4.07 -18.21
N ALA A 103 3.75 3.40 -18.04
CA ALA A 103 3.95 2.04 -18.53
C ALA A 103 2.93 1.06 -17.95
N ASN A 104 2.64 1.15 -16.64
CA ASN A 104 1.68 0.27 -15.98
C ASN A 104 0.22 0.57 -16.33
N ALA A 105 -0.12 1.80 -16.68
CA ALA A 105 -1.47 2.19 -17.06
C ALA A 105 -1.87 1.73 -18.47
N ALA A 106 -0.88 1.39 -19.30
CA ALA A 106 -1.08 0.96 -20.69
C ALA A 106 -1.15 -0.58 -20.86
N MET A 107 -0.94 -1.35 -19.78
CA MET A 107 -0.96 -2.83 -19.81
C MET A 107 -2.36 -3.42 -19.66
#